data_AF-A0A3B9HQW6-F1
#
_entry.id   AF-A0A3B9HQW6-F1
#
_cell.length_a   1.000
_cell.length_b   1.000
_cell.length_c   1.000
_cell.angle_alpha   90.00
_cell.angle_beta   90.00
_cell.angle_gamma   90.00
#
_symmetry.space_group_name_H-M   'P 1'
#
loop_
_entity.id
_entity.type
_entity.pdbx_description
1 polymer ?
#
loop_
_entity_poly.entity_id
_entity_poly.type
_entity_poly.pdbx_seq_one_letter_code
_entity_poly.pdbx_strand_id
1 'polypeptide(L)'
;MKKIVIGFLGTVLDRRGKDKRWESWRPSVSACQHEDLLIDRFHLLCSRRDESLASQVRADIELISPETTVSVEYLEFKNPWDFEEVFSGLLNYSQNFGFREDEEYLLHITTGTHVTQICMFLLTEAGFFHGRLLQTGPGRSNTPPGSYEIIDLDLSRYDSIARRFAIQTRDDISFLKSGIKTRNAAFNRLIAEVERVTVRSDAPILLAGPTGAGKSRLARQIFELRRQHSKVAGRFVEVNCATLRGDMAMSVLFGHKKGAYTGATESREGLLKAADNGILFLDEIGELGLDEQAMLLRAIEEKLYLPVGSDKEIRSNFQLITGTNRNLKQECQRGHFRQDLLARIKFWEFTLPGLKERPEDIEPNIEYELQLHSKELGKPVSFSSEARASYLKFASSAEAQWVANFRDLNSSIARMITLSEGNRIDSSDVAVEIARLRREWQQEGFSDAESHLAGLLKPEQIAELDLFDSLQLTAVIEVCRNSANMAEAGRKLFAGSLQKKHSTNDSDRLRKYLQRFGISWKDINT
;
A
#
# COMPACT_ATOMS: atom_id res chain seq x y z
N MET A 1 0.10 1.88 -50.34
CA MET A 1 0.66 0.69 -49.67
C MET A 1 -0.20 -0.47 -50.11
N LYS A 2 0.38 -1.57 -50.59
CA LYS A 2 -0.42 -2.70 -51.08
C LYS A 2 -1.04 -3.44 -49.91
N LYS A 3 -2.34 -3.74 -49.95
CA LYS A 3 -3.04 -4.48 -48.89
C LYS A 3 -3.01 -5.97 -49.17
N ILE A 4 -2.48 -6.73 -48.22
CA ILE A 4 -2.26 -8.16 -48.31
C ILE A 4 -3.10 -8.85 -47.25
N VAL A 5 -3.99 -9.75 -47.66
CA VAL A 5 -4.78 -10.55 -46.73
C VAL A 5 -4.16 -11.94 -46.60
N ILE A 6 -4.05 -12.44 -45.36
CA ILE A 6 -3.70 -13.82 -45.05
C ILE A 6 -4.87 -14.42 -44.27
N GLY A 7 -5.49 -15.47 -44.80
CA GLY A 7 -6.71 -16.01 -44.23
C GLY A 7 -6.92 -17.48 -44.58
N PHE A 8 -7.65 -18.18 -43.72
CA PHE A 8 -8.02 -19.56 -44.02
C PHE A 8 -9.23 -19.64 -44.94
N LEU A 9 -9.34 -20.71 -45.69
CA LEU A 9 -10.56 -21.04 -46.42
C LEU A 9 -11.70 -21.37 -45.44
N GLY A 10 -12.86 -20.75 -45.63
CA GLY A 10 -14.09 -21.08 -44.89
C GLY A 10 -14.72 -22.37 -45.41
N THR A 11 -14.20 -23.52 -44.99
CA THR A 11 -14.61 -24.86 -45.49
C THR A 11 -16.11 -25.14 -45.42
N VAL A 12 -16.83 -24.51 -44.48
CA VAL A 12 -18.29 -24.59 -44.35
C VAL A 12 -19.00 -23.41 -45.02
N LEU A 13 -18.58 -22.18 -44.71
CA LEU A 13 -19.31 -20.97 -45.09
C LEU A 13 -19.07 -20.55 -46.54
N ASP A 14 -17.87 -20.77 -47.08
CA ASP A 14 -17.56 -20.51 -48.49
C ASP A 14 -18.11 -21.59 -49.42
N ARG A 15 -18.46 -22.77 -48.88
CA ARG A 15 -19.03 -23.89 -49.64
C ARG A 15 -20.51 -23.67 -49.91
N ARG A 16 -20.81 -23.02 -51.03
CA ARG A 16 -22.17 -22.80 -51.53
C ARG A 16 -22.28 -23.34 -52.96
N GLY A 17 -23.36 -24.08 -53.24
CA GLY A 17 -23.62 -24.64 -54.58
C GLY A 17 -23.71 -23.54 -55.65
N LYS A 18 -23.59 -23.91 -56.94
CA LYS A 18 -23.47 -22.98 -58.07
C LYS A 18 -24.51 -21.86 -58.09
N ASP A 19 -25.75 -22.16 -57.72
CA ASP A 19 -26.86 -21.20 -57.78
C ASP A 19 -26.90 -20.24 -56.58
N LYS A 20 -26.59 -20.73 -55.37
CA LYS A 20 -26.75 -19.95 -54.11
C LYS A 20 -25.50 -19.17 -53.69
N ARG A 21 -24.37 -19.37 -54.37
CA ARG A 21 -23.06 -18.81 -53.96
C ARG A 21 -22.95 -17.29 -54.10
N TRP A 22 -23.84 -16.67 -54.88
CA TRP A 22 -23.92 -15.22 -55.05
C TRP A 22 -25.00 -14.59 -54.16
N GLU A 23 -25.94 -15.38 -53.64
CA GLU A 23 -27.02 -14.91 -52.77
C GLU A 23 -26.63 -14.97 -51.28
N SER A 24 -25.74 -15.89 -50.91
CA SER A 24 -25.31 -16.12 -49.54
C SER A 24 -23.99 -15.42 -49.23
N TRP A 25 -23.88 -14.82 -48.05
CA TRP A 25 -22.61 -14.32 -47.55
C TRP A 25 -21.57 -15.43 -47.37
N ARG A 26 -20.34 -15.16 -47.81
CA ARG A 26 -19.19 -16.07 -47.83
C ARG A 26 -17.97 -15.31 -47.33
N PRO A 27 -17.33 -15.73 -46.22
CA PRO A 27 -16.34 -14.91 -45.51
C PRO A 27 -15.10 -14.55 -46.32
N SER A 28 -14.57 -15.49 -47.12
CA SER A 28 -13.35 -15.24 -47.92
C SER A 28 -13.66 -14.36 -49.13
N VAL A 29 -14.80 -14.59 -49.77
CA VAL A 29 -15.24 -13.76 -50.91
C VAL A 29 -15.62 -12.35 -50.47
N SER A 30 -16.36 -12.25 -49.35
CA SER A 30 -16.80 -11.00 -48.72
C SER A 30 -15.65 -10.04 -48.44
N ALA A 31 -14.50 -10.55 -47.98
CA ALA A 31 -13.32 -9.73 -47.73
C ALA A 31 -12.91 -8.87 -48.94
N CYS A 32 -13.15 -9.37 -50.16
CA CYS A 32 -12.79 -8.72 -51.42
C CYS A 32 -13.98 -8.03 -52.14
N GLN A 33 -15.15 -7.92 -51.50
CA GLN A 33 -16.34 -7.28 -52.10
C GLN A 33 -16.54 -5.82 -51.69
N HIS A 34 -15.70 -5.30 -50.81
CA HIS A 34 -15.85 -3.99 -50.22
C HIS A 34 -15.10 -2.93 -51.04
N GLU A 35 -15.80 -1.93 -51.59
CA GLU A 35 -15.21 -0.86 -52.42
C GLU A 35 -14.18 -0.01 -51.67
N ASP A 36 -14.31 0.09 -50.35
CA ASP A 36 -13.41 0.82 -49.45
C ASP A 36 -12.24 -0.03 -48.92
N LEU A 37 -12.24 -1.33 -49.19
CA LEU A 37 -11.19 -2.28 -48.83
C LEU A 37 -10.66 -3.01 -50.08
N LEU A 38 -9.89 -2.28 -50.88
CA LEU A 38 -9.18 -2.86 -52.03
C LEU A 38 -8.02 -3.73 -51.56
N ILE A 39 -8.10 -5.04 -51.82
CA ILE A 39 -7.07 -6.02 -51.50
C ILE A 39 -6.23 -6.26 -52.75
N ASP A 40 -4.91 -6.09 -52.67
CA ASP A 40 -4.02 -6.37 -53.80
C ASP A 40 -3.73 -7.87 -53.93
N ARG A 41 -3.51 -8.54 -52.80
CA ARG A 41 -3.24 -9.98 -52.76
C ARG A 41 -3.91 -10.68 -51.60
N PHE A 42 -4.44 -11.86 -51.85
CA PHE A 42 -5.01 -12.73 -50.82
C PHE A 42 -4.29 -14.09 -50.81
N HIS A 43 -3.54 -14.34 -49.74
CA HIS A 43 -2.99 -15.64 -49.40
C HIS A 43 -4.06 -16.49 -48.70
N LEU A 44 -4.69 -17.37 -49.48
CA LEU A 44 -5.77 -18.26 -49.04
C LEU A 44 -5.19 -19.59 -48.57
N LEU A 45 -5.13 -19.77 -47.25
CA LEU A 45 -4.62 -20.97 -46.58
C LEU A 45 -5.68 -22.08 -46.58
N CYS A 46 -5.33 -23.27 -47.08
CA CYS A 46 -6.21 -24.43 -47.00
C CYS A 46 -5.45 -25.75 -46.85
N SER A 47 -6.18 -26.82 -46.53
CA SER A 47 -5.68 -28.19 -46.69
C SER A 47 -5.83 -28.61 -48.15
N ARG A 48 -4.95 -29.49 -48.63
CA ARG A 48 -5.00 -30.09 -49.99
C ARG A 48 -6.33 -30.78 -50.28
N ARG A 49 -7.01 -31.30 -49.27
CA ARG A 49 -8.35 -31.91 -49.43
C ARG A 49 -9.42 -30.92 -49.89
N ASP A 50 -9.24 -29.63 -49.62
CA ASP A 50 -10.19 -28.56 -49.90
C ASP A 50 -9.80 -27.73 -51.14
N GLU A 51 -8.82 -28.20 -51.93
CA GLU A 51 -8.26 -27.50 -53.11
C GLU A 51 -9.31 -27.15 -54.17
N SER A 52 -10.29 -28.03 -54.40
CA SER A 52 -11.39 -27.78 -55.35
C SER A 52 -12.24 -26.57 -54.90
N LEU A 53 -12.52 -26.46 -53.60
CA LEU A 53 -13.24 -25.33 -53.03
C LEU A 53 -12.38 -24.06 -53.06
N ALA A 54 -11.09 -24.15 -52.71
CA ALA A 54 -10.16 -23.03 -52.79
C ALA A 54 -10.08 -22.48 -54.22
N SER A 55 -10.01 -23.35 -55.22
CA SER A 55 -10.01 -22.98 -56.64
C SER A 55 -11.30 -22.26 -57.06
N GLN A 56 -12.46 -22.72 -56.56
CA GLN A 56 -13.73 -22.05 -56.80
C GLN A 56 -13.79 -20.67 -56.13
N VAL A 57 -13.33 -20.55 -54.88
CA VAL A 57 -13.27 -19.28 -54.14
C VAL A 57 -12.33 -18.29 -54.82
N ARG A 58 -11.15 -18.73 -55.27
CA ARG A 58 -10.24 -17.91 -56.08
C ARG A 58 -10.93 -17.36 -57.33
N ALA A 59 -11.52 -18.24 -58.14
CA ALA A 59 -12.18 -17.82 -59.38
C ALA A 59 -13.34 -16.86 -59.12
N ASP A 60 -14.04 -17.03 -57.99
CA ASP A 60 -15.12 -16.13 -57.59
C ASP A 60 -14.58 -14.76 -57.16
N ILE A 61 -13.47 -14.70 -56.40
CA ILE A 61 -12.79 -13.45 -56.01
C ILE A 61 -12.26 -12.72 -57.24
N GLU A 62 -11.55 -13.40 -58.14
CA GLU A 62 -10.99 -12.82 -59.37
C GLU A 62 -12.09 -12.27 -60.30
N LEU A 63 -13.32 -12.78 -60.21
CA LEU A 63 -14.46 -12.27 -60.97
C LEU A 63 -15.01 -10.96 -60.40
N ILE A 64 -15.10 -10.85 -59.07
CA ILE A 64 -15.70 -9.69 -58.38
C ILE A 64 -14.71 -8.55 -58.09
N SER A 65 -13.42 -8.89 -57.97
CA SER A 65 -12.31 -7.98 -57.73
C SER A 65 -11.16 -8.40 -58.63
N PRO A 66 -11.21 -8.02 -59.93
CA PRO A 66 -10.19 -8.39 -60.91
C PRO A 66 -8.78 -7.89 -60.57
N GLU A 67 -8.67 -6.88 -59.71
CA GLU A 67 -7.43 -6.34 -59.18
C GLU A 67 -6.80 -7.21 -58.07
N THR A 68 -7.58 -8.08 -57.40
CA THR A 68 -7.09 -8.96 -56.35
C THR A 68 -6.43 -10.20 -56.95
N THR A 69 -5.15 -10.44 -56.63
CA THR A 69 -4.49 -11.73 -56.94
C THR A 69 -4.61 -12.70 -55.77
N VAL A 70 -5.19 -13.89 -55.99
CA VAL A 70 -5.32 -14.91 -54.93
C VAL A 70 -4.25 -15.99 -55.07
N SER A 71 -3.40 -16.13 -54.04
CA SER A 71 -2.43 -17.21 -53.89
C SER A 71 -3.04 -18.30 -53.01
N VAL A 72 -3.20 -19.52 -53.53
CA VAL A 72 -3.66 -20.67 -52.72
C VAL A 72 -2.44 -21.35 -52.14
N GLU A 73 -2.40 -21.45 -50.81
CA GLU A 73 -1.27 -21.99 -50.07
C GLU A 73 -1.71 -23.11 -49.13
N TYR A 74 -0.88 -24.14 -49.03
CA TYR A 74 -1.24 -25.35 -48.30
C TYR A 74 -0.60 -25.37 -46.92
N LEU A 75 -1.43 -25.38 -45.88
CA LEU A 75 -1.02 -25.54 -44.49
C LEU A 75 -1.80 -26.68 -43.85
N GLU A 76 -1.09 -27.77 -43.55
CA GLU A 76 -1.68 -29.02 -43.06
C GLU A 76 -1.49 -29.18 -41.55
N PHE A 77 -2.55 -29.59 -40.87
CA PHE A 77 -2.52 -29.98 -39.46
C PHE A 77 -3.09 -31.39 -39.34
N LYS A 78 -2.38 -32.31 -38.65
CA LYS A 78 -2.89 -33.64 -38.33
C LYS A 78 -4.12 -33.53 -37.44
N ASN A 79 -4.06 -32.67 -36.43
CA ASN A 79 -5.18 -32.31 -35.58
C ASN A 79 -5.39 -30.78 -35.56
N PRO A 80 -6.35 -30.24 -36.33
CA PRO A 80 -6.69 -28.81 -36.35
C PRO A 80 -7.25 -28.25 -35.03
N TRP A 81 -7.43 -29.09 -34.01
CA TRP A 81 -7.85 -28.73 -32.65
C TRP A 81 -6.72 -28.88 -31.62
N ASP A 82 -5.55 -29.37 -32.02
CA ASP A 82 -4.36 -29.39 -31.19
C ASP A 82 -3.68 -28.02 -31.22
N PHE A 83 -3.60 -27.39 -30.06
CA PHE A 83 -3.09 -26.03 -29.95
C PHE A 83 -1.59 -25.94 -30.27
N GLU A 84 -0.78 -26.89 -29.80
CA GLU A 84 0.67 -26.87 -29.99
C GLU A 84 1.03 -27.09 -31.46
N GLU A 85 0.35 -28.03 -32.11
CA GLU A 85 0.54 -28.30 -33.54
C GLU A 85 0.15 -27.07 -34.39
N VAL A 86 -1.04 -26.50 -34.15
CA VAL A 86 -1.54 -25.35 -34.92
C VAL A 86 -0.67 -24.12 -34.70
N PHE A 87 -0.31 -23.83 -33.44
CA PHE A 87 0.56 -22.70 -33.10
C PHE A 87 1.93 -22.83 -33.78
N SER A 88 2.56 -24.01 -33.68
CA SER A 88 3.88 -24.26 -34.28
C SER A 88 3.84 -24.17 -35.81
N GLY A 89 2.79 -24.70 -36.44
CA GLY A 89 2.62 -24.62 -37.90
C GLY A 89 2.43 -23.18 -38.38
N LEU A 90 1.62 -22.38 -37.69
CA LEU A 90 1.42 -20.97 -38.02
C LEU A 90 2.64 -20.09 -37.73
N LEU A 91 3.36 -20.37 -36.65
CA LEU A 91 4.63 -19.70 -36.34
C LEU A 91 5.68 -19.98 -37.43
N ASN A 92 5.81 -21.22 -37.86
CA ASN A 92 6.71 -21.59 -38.94
C ASN A 92 6.29 -20.93 -40.26
N TYR A 93 4.99 -20.86 -40.53
CA TYR A 93 4.46 -20.15 -41.69
C TYR A 93 4.83 -18.65 -41.65
N SER A 94 4.59 -17.95 -40.54
CA SER A 94 4.88 -16.51 -40.43
C SER A 94 6.36 -16.21 -40.60
N GLN A 95 7.24 -17.04 -40.05
CA GLN A 95 8.70 -16.89 -40.19
C GLN A 95 9.19 -17.02 -41.64
N ASN A 96 8.49 -17.80 -42.47
CA ASN A 96 8.87 -18.05 -43.87
C ASN A 96 8.08 -17.22 -44.89
N PHE A 97 7.06 -16.46 -44.47
CA PHE A 97 6.15 -15.75 -45.37
C PHE A 97 6.82 -14.60 -46.14
N GLY A 98 7.85 -13.97 -45.57
CA GLY A 98 8.61 -12.89 -46.23
C GLY A 98 7.88 -11.54 -46.25
N PHE A 99 7.53 -11.02 -45.06
CA PHE A 99 6.90 -9.71 -44.91
C PHE A 99 7.79 -8.57 -45.47
N ARG A 100 7.14 -7.58 -46.09
CA ARG A 100 7.76 -6.39 -46.70
C ARG A 100 7.22 -5.13 -46.05
N GLU A 101 8.10 -4.16 -45.84
CA GLU A 101 7.75 -2.89 -45.18
C GLU A 101 6.86 -1.97 -46.04
N ASP A 102 6.78 -2.19 -47.36
CA ASP A 102 5.94 -1.43 -48.31
C ASP A 102 4.51 -1.97 -48.45
N GLU A 103 4.14 -2.94 -47.61
CA GLU A 103 2.88 -3.68 -47.67
C GLU A 103 2.14 -3.64 -46.32
N GLU A 104 0.83 -3.57 -46.39
CA GLU A 104 -0.06 -3.59 -45.22
C GLU A 104 -0.70 -4.97 -45.10
N TYR A 105 -0.44 -5.68 -43.99
CA TYR A 105 -0.96 -7.03 -43.79
C TYR A 105 -2.22 -7.05 -42.92
N LEU A 106 -3.21 -7.82 -43.37
CA LEU A 106 -4.48 -8.05 -42.71
C LEU A 106 -4.69 -9.56 -42.51
N LEU A 107 -4.77 -9.98 -41.25
CA LEU A 107 -4.98 -11.38 -40.88
C LEU A 107 -6.47 -11.65 -40.76
N HIS A 108 -7.03 -12.41 -41.69
CA HIS A 108 -8.44 -12.72 -41.71
C HIS A 108 -8.77 -13.82 -40.69
N ILE A 109 -9.40 -13.43 -39.59
CA ILE A 109 -9.68 -14.29 -38.42
C ILE A 109 -11.11 -14.83 -38.40
N THR A 110 -11.90 -14.62 -39.45
CA THR A 110 -13.29 -15.14 -39.50
C THR A 110 -13.35 -16.65 -39.80
N THR A 111 -12.35 -17.17 -40.50
CA THR A 111 -12.30 -18.54 -41.01
C THR A 111 -11.26 -19.38 -40.24
N GLY A 112 -11.19 -20.68 -40.56
CA GLY A 112 -10.40 -21.66 -39.79
C GLY A 112 -11.13 -22.21 -38.56
N THR A 113 -10.46 -23.07 -37.79
CA THR A 113 -11.00 -23.53 -36.49
C THR A 113 -10.84 -22.43 -35.45
N HIS A 114 -11.57 -22.49 -34.34
CA HIS A 114 -11.36 -21.56 -33.22
C HIS A 114 -9.91 -21.60 -32.70
N VAL A 115 -9.24 -22.74 -32.78
CA VAL A 115 -7.82 -22.87 -32.42
C VAL A 115 -6.94 -22.07 -33.39
N THR A 116 -7.19 -22.17 -34.70
CA THR A 116 -6.52 -21.35 -35.71
C THR A 116 -6.72 -19.86 -35.47
N GLN A 117 -7.95 -19.44 -35.16
CA GLN A 117 -8.28 -18.03 -34.89
C GLN A 117 -7.52 -17.49 -33.68
N ILE A 118 -7.48 -18.25 -32.58
CA ILE A 118 -6.74 -17.90 -31.37
C ILE A 118 -5.23 -17.84 -31.66
N CYS A 119 -4.67 -18.82 -32.39
CA CYS A 119 -3.25 -18.82 -32.70
C CYS A 119 -2.86 -17.64 -33.61
N MET A 120 -3.67 -17.31 -34.61
CA MET A 120 -3.48 -16.13 -35.46
C MET A 120 -3.51 -14.84 -34.64
N PHE A 121 -4.47 -14.71 -33.69
CA PHE A 121 -4.53 -13.58 -32.77
C PHE A 121 -3.23 -13.46 -31.96
N LEU A 122 -2.81 -14.53 -31.29
CA LEU A 122 -1.62 -14.53 -30.41
C LEU A 122 -0.33 -14.25 -31.18
N LEU A 123 -0.18 -14.83 -32.37
CA LEU A 123 1.00 -14.60 -33.20
C LEU A 123 1.03 -13.19 -33.79
N THR A 124 -0.13 -12.56 -34.02
CA THR A 124 -0.20 -11.14 -34.40
C THR A 124 0.15 -10.24 -33.23
N GLU A 125 -0.39 -10.52 -32.04
CA GLU A 125 -0.11 -9.76 -30.81
C GLU A 125 1.36 -9.85 -30.39
N ALA A 126 1.97 -11.03 -30.48
CA ALA A 126 3.39 -11.25 -30.25
C ALA A 126 4.30 -10.69 -31.37
N GLY A 127 3.73 -10.11 -32.43
CA GLY A 127 4.46 -9.48 -33.52
C GLY A 127 5.08 -10.45 -34.54
N PHE A 128 4.78 -11.74 -34.51
CA PHE A 128 5.23 -12.69 -35.53
C PHE A 128 4.52 -12.50 -36.86
N PHE A 129 3.25 -12.09 -36.83
CA PHE A 129 2.55 -11.55 -37.98
C PHE A 129 2.54 -10.02 -37.89
N HIS A 130 3.22 -9.35 -38.81
CA HIS A 130 3.31 -7.89 -38.85
C HIS A 130 2.07 -7.27 -39.51
N GLY A 131 0.93 -7.24 -38.82
CA GLY A 131 -0.31 -6.75 -39.40
C GLY A 131 -1.43 -6.47 -38.39
N ARG A 132 -2.61 -6.17 -38.91
CA ARG A 132 -3.85 -6.00 -38.14
C ARG A 132 -4.79 -7.17 -38.39
N LEU A 133 -5.78 -7.37 -37.54
CA LEU A 133 -6.78 -8.41 -37.77
C LEU A 133 -7.90 -7.88 -38.66
N LEU A 134 -8.40 -8.72 -39.55
CA LEU A 134 -9.57 -8.50 -40.38
C LEU A 134 -10.66 -9.48 -39.97
N GLN A 135 -11.81 -8.98 -39.57
CA GLN A 135 -12.98 -9.79 -39.25
C GLN A 135 -14.11 -9.42 -40.21
N THR A 136 -14.55 -10.37 -41.03
CA THR A 136 -15.77 -10.25 -41.84
C THR A 136 -16.96 -10.92 -41.13
N GLY A 137 -18.17 -10.42 -41.40
CA GLY A 137 -19.43 -10.94 -40.86
C GLY A 137 -20.60 -10.80 -41.83
N PRO A 138 -21.67 -11.61 -41.67
CA PRO A 138 -22.80 -11.71 -42.62
C PRO A 138 -23.74 -10.51 -42.71
N GLY A 139 -23.52 -9.44 -41.93
CA GLY A 139 -24.49 -8.36 -41.77
C GLY A 139 -25.85 -8.85 -41.22
N ARG A 140 -26.88 -8.01 -41.25
CA ARG A 140 -28.21 -8.34 -40.69
C ARG A 140 -29.02 -9.34 -41.53
N SER A 141 -28.82 -9.36 -42.85
CA SER A 141 -29.61 -10.15 -43.81
C SER A 141 -28.87 -11.35 -44.38
N ASN A 142 -27.64 -11.64 -43.94
CA ASN A 142 -26.80 -12.72 -44.47
C ASN A 142 -26.57 -12.65 -46.00
N THR A 143 -26.66 -11.44 -46.54
CA THR A 143 -26.46 -11.12 -47.96
C THR A 143 -25.09 -10.46 -48.17
N PRO A 144 -24.41 -10.72 -49.30
CA PRO A 144 -23.19 -10.00 -49.68
C PRO A 144 -23.36 -8.47 -49.74
N PRO A 145 -22.30 -7.67 -49.50
CA PRO A 145 -20.96 -8.09 -49.10
C PRO A 145 -20.83 -8.40 -47.61
N GLY A 146 -21.87 -8.16 -46.80
CA GLY A 146 -21.82 -8.26 -45.33
C GLY A 146 -21.16 -7.02 -44.70
N SER A 147 -20.41 -7.23 -43.63
CA SER A 147 -19.66 -6.20 -42.90
C SER A 147 -18.23 -6.67 -42.63
N TYR A 148 -17.30 -5.73 -42.51
CA TYR A 148 -15.95 -6.02 -42.04
C TYR A 148 -15.51 -5.04 -40.94
N GLU A 149 -14.56 -5.49 -40.13
CA GLU A 149 -13.90 -4.69 -39.11
C GLU A 149 -12.39 -4.97 -39.16
N ILE A 150 -11.59 -3.91 -39.11
CA ILE A 150 -10.13 -4.02 -38.97
C ILE A 150 -9.78 -3.69 -37.53
N ILE A 151 -9.17 -4.64 -36.83
CA ILE A 151 -8.83 -4.57 -35.42
C ILE A 151 -7.33 -4.35 -35.30
N ASP A 152 -6.96 -3.21 -34.72
CA ASP A 152 -5.57 -2.86 -34.40
C ASP A 152 -5.22 -3.37 -33.00
N LEU A 153 -4.24 -4.27 -32.92
CA LEU A 153 -3.81 -4.90 -31.66
C LEU A 153 -2.78 -4.06 -30.89
N ASP A 154 -2.41 -2.86 -31.37
CA ASP A 154 -1.49 -1.99 -30.65
C ASP A 154 -2.04 -1.61 -29.26
N LEU A 155 -1.43 -2.22 -28.23
CA LEU A 155 -1.73 -2.02 -26.82
C LEU A 155 -1.51 -0.57 -26.36
N SER A 156 -0.78 0.26 -27.11
CA SER A 156 -0.60 1.69 -26.81
C SER A 156 -1.93 2.47 -26.81
N ARG A 157 -2.95 2.00 -27.54
CA ARG A 157 -4.31 2.56 -27.54
C ARG A 157 -5.23 1.97 -26.48
N TYR A 158 -4.85 0.85 -25.86
CA TYR A 158 -5.52 0.24 -24.69
C TYR A 158 -5.09 0.88 -23.36
N ASP A 159 -4.65 2.14 -23.45
CA ASP A 159 -4.57 3.14 -22.39
C ASP A 159 -5.82 3.15 -21.48
N SER A 160 -6.98 2.68 -21.93
CA SER A 160 -8.20 2.58 -21.11
C SER A 160 -8.08 1.60 -19.94
N ILE A 161 -7.37 0.49 -20.09
CA ILE A 161 -7.14 -0.48 -19.02
C ILE A 161 -6.05 0.03 -18.06
N ALA A 162 -4.95 0.55 -18.62
CA ALA A 162 -3.90 1.21 -17.82
C ALA A 162 -4.45 2.43 -17.05
N ARG A 163 -5.33 3.23 -17.66
CA ARG A 163 -6.06 4.34 -17.02
C ARG A 163 -7.01 3.83 -15.94
N ARG A 164 -7.72 2.72 -16.14
CA ARG A 164 -8.57 2.13 -15.09
C ARG A 164 -7.74 1.68 -13.89
N PHE A 165 -6.60 1.01 -14.11
CA PHE A 165 -5.68 0.68 -13.02
C PHE A 165 -5.10 1.92 -12.36
N ALA A 166 -4.73 2.95 -13.14
CA ALA A 166 -4.23 4.21 -12.59
C ALA A 166 -5.29 4.97 -11.77
N ILE A 167 -6.56 4.94 -12.18
CA ILE A 167 -7.69 5.49 -11.43
C ILE A 167 -7.89 4.70 -10.14
N GLN A 168 -7.94 3.36 -10.22
CA GLN A 168 -8.10 2.50 -9.04
C GLN A 168 -6.96 2.71 -8.03
N THR A 169 -5.70 2.71 -8.48
CA THR A 169 -4.56 2.98 -7.60
C THR A 169 -4.62 4.38 -7.00
N ARG A 170 -5.07 5.39 -7.77
CA ARG A 170 -5.23 6.76 -7.23
C ARG A 170 -6.32 6.81 -6.15
N ASP A 171 -7.42 6.10 -6.35
CA ASP A 171 -8.53 6.02 -5.40
C ASP A 171 -8.11 5.26 -4.13
N ASP A 172 -7.37 4.15 -4.28
CA ASP A 172 -6.81 3.37 -3.17
C ASP A 172 -5.82 4.20 -2.33
N ILE A 173 -4.91 4.94 -2.99
CA ILE A 173 -3.98 5.86 -2.33
C ILE A 173 -4.74 6.98 -1.61
N SER A 174 -5.78 7.54 -2.24
CA SER A 174 -6.62 8.56 -1.62
C SER A 174 -7.34 8.01 -0.39
N PHE A 175 -7.85 6.78 -0.48
CA PHE A 175 -8.52 6.08 0.60
C PHE A 175 -7.58 5.83 1.79
N LEU A 176 -6.34 5.39 1.54
CA LEU A 176 -5.30 5.25 2.59
C LEU A 176 -4.91 6.58 3.23
N LYS A 177 -5.14 7.71 2.57
CA LYS A 177 -4.97 9.06 3.16
C LYS A 177 -6.25 9.60 3.79
N SER A 178 -7.33 8.83 3.82
CA SER A 178 -8.66 9.27 4.24
C SER A 178 -9.19 10.48 3.46
N GLY A 179 -8.75 10.64 2.21
CA GLY A 179 -9.05 11.81 1.38
C GLY A 179 -8.27 13.07 1.75
N ILE A 180 -7.34 13.02 2.71
CA ILE A 180 -6.47 14.14 3.07
C ILE A 180 -5.48 14.36 1.92
N LYS A 181 -5.47 15.58 1.36
CA LYS A 181 -4.55 15.99 0.29
C LYS A 181 -3.18 16.34 0.86
N THR A 182 -2.45 15.32 1.33
CA THR A 182 -1.11 15.47 1.91
C THR A 182 -0.12 16.03 0.91
N ARG A 183 0.59 17.09 1.30
CA ARG A 183 1.57 17.78 0.46
C ARG A 183 2.98 17.22 0.64
N ASN A 184 3.22 16.46 1.70
CA ASN A 184 4.53 15.88 1.98
C ASN A 184 4.88 14.73 1.01
N ALA A 185 5.97 14.91 0.22
CA ALA A 185 6.38 13.95 -0.80
C ALA A 185 6.90 12.62 -0.22
N ALA A 186 7.57 12.64 0.92
CA ALA A 186 8.05 11.42 1.58
C ALA A 186 6.89 10.56 2.08
N PHE A 187 5.91 11.19 2.75
CA PHE A 187 4.68 10.53 3.17
C PHE A 187 3.88 9.99 1.98
N ASN A 188 3.78 10.75 0.89
CA ASN A 188 3.11 10.29 -0.33
C ASN A 188 3.76 9.03 -0.93
N ARG A 189 5.10 8.95 -0.95
CA ARG A 189 5.83 7.75 -1.39
C ARG A 189 5.60 6.57 -0.45
N LEU A 190 5.64 6.80 0.86
CA LEU A 190 5.34 5.77 1.87
C LEU A 190 3.95 5.18 1.65
N ILE A 191 2.92 6.01 1.50
CA ILE A 191 1.55 5.53 1.27
C ILE A 191 1.43 4.75 -0.05
N ALA A 192 2.12 5.17 -1.11
CA ALA A 192 2.13 4.42 -2.38
C ALA A 192 2.87 3.07 -2.28
N GLU A 193 3.78 2.91 -1.32
CA GLU A 193 4.40 1.62 -1.02
C GLU A 193 3.48 0.74 -0.16
N VAL A 194 2.84 1.34 0.85
CA VAL A 194 1.81 0.68 1.67
C VAL A 194 0.68 0.14 0.81
N GLU A 195 0.19 0.91 -0.16
CA GLU A 195 -0.83 0.47 -1.12
C GLU A 195 -0.38 -0.79 -1.86
N ARG A 196 0.79 -0.75 -2.51
CA ARG A 196 1.34 -1.89 -3.26
C ARG A 196 1.47 -3.14 -2.40
N VAL A 197 1.97 -3.00 -1.19
CA VAL A 197 2.10 -4.12 -0.24
C VAL A 197 0.73 -4.63 0.18
N THR A 198 -0.21 -3.73 0.46
CA THR A 198 -1.57 -4.08 0.90
C THR A 198 -2.31 -4.90 -0.15
N VAL A 199 -2.19 -4.52 -1.43
CA VAL A 199 -2.88 -5.18 -2.55
C VAL A 199 -2.17 -6.48 -2.96
N ARG A 200 -0.84 -6.55 -2.86
CA ARG A 200 -0.05 -7.65 -3.44
C ARG A 200 0.43 -8.69 -2.43
N SER A 201 0.40 -8.42 -1.13
CA SER A 201 0.99 -9.29 -0.10
C SER A 201 0.08 -9.47 1.11
N ASP A 202 0.06 -10.69 1.65
CA ASP A 202 -0.61 -11.05 2.91
C ASP A 202 0.38 -11.11 4.10
N ALA A 203 1.64 -10.78 3.87
CA ALA A 203 2.69 -10.81 4.88
C ALA A 203 2.44 -9.78 6.01
N PRO A 204 3.04 -9.99 7.20
CA PRO A 204 2.94 -9.06 8.32
C PRO A 204 3.43 -7.65 7.98
N ILE A 205 2.73 -6.65 8.52
CA ILE A 205 3.09 -5.23 8.40
C ILE A 205 3.43 -4.68 9.79
N LEU A 206 4.58 -4.02 9.91
CA LEU A 206 5.01 -3.27 11.08
C LEU A 206 4.91 -1.77 10.78
N LEU A 207 4.05 -1.07 11.52
CA LEU A 207 3.90 0.38 11.52
C LEU A 207 4.69 0.95 12.69
N ALA A 208 5.84 1.56 12.42
CA ALA A 208 6.64 2.28 13.39
C ALA A 208 6.30 3.78 13.35
N GLY A 209 6.60 4.50 14.43
CA GLY A 209 6.49 5.96 14.48
C GLY A 209 5.90 6.45 15.80
N PRO A 210 5.97 7.76 16.05
CA PRO A 210 5.60 8.31 17.35
C PRO A 210 4.09 8.14 17.65
N THR A 211 3.74 8.27 18.93
CA THR A 211 2.35 8.24 19.37
C THR A 211 1.55 9.36 18.71
N GLY A 212 0.36 9.03 18.20
CA GLY A 212 -0.50 10.01 17.51
C GLY A 212 -0.08 10.35 16.08
N ALA A 213 0.88 9.64 15.46
CA ALA A 213 1.22 9.79 14.04
C ALA A 213 0.15 9.24 13.07
N GLY A 214 -0.86 8.53 13.58
CA GLY A 214 -1.96 7.96 12.78
C GLY A 214 -1.85 6.46 12.46
N LYS A 215 -0.99 5.70 13.17
CA LYS A 215 -0.78 4.26 12.94
C LYS A 215 -2.07 3.43 12.95
N SER A 216 -2.90 3.57 13.98
CA SER A 216 -4.15 2.81 14.13
C SER A 216 -5.18 3.15 13.04
N ARG A 217 -5.21 4.42 12.60
CA ARG A 217 -6.04 4.86 11.46
C ARG A 217 -5.57 4.22 10.16
N LEU A 218 -4.25 4.23 9.90
CA LEU A 218 -3.67 3.59 8.73
C LEU A 218 -3.91 2.07 8.74
N ALA A 219 -3.80 1.41 9.89
CA ALA A 219 -4.09 -0.02 10.02
C ALA A 219 -5.54 -0.36 9.64
N ARG A 220 -6.52 0.46 10.06
CA ARG A 220 -7.93 0.30 9.66
C ARG A 220 -8.12 0.51 8.16
N GLN A 221 -7.44 1.48 7.57
CA GLN A 221 -7.52 1.72 6.13
C GLN A 221 -6.87 0.59 5.32
N ILE A 222 -5.76 0.03 5.80
CA ILE A 222 -5.14 -1.18 5.23
C ILE A 222 -6.15 -2.33 5.26
N PHE A 223 -6.85 -2.54 6.38
CA PHE A 223 -7.89 -3.56 6.49
C PHE A 223 -9.01 -3.39 5.46
N GLU A 224 -9.60 -2.19 5.40
CA GLU A 224 -10.69 -1.93 4.45
C GLU A 224 -10.21 -2.06 2.99
N LEU A 225 -8.98 -1.65 2.70
CA LEU A 225 -8.39 -1.83 1.37
C LEU A 225 -8.17 -3.32 1.03
N ARG A 226 -7.63 -4.12 1.97
CA ARG A 226 -7.53 -5.58 1.79
C ARG A 226 -8.90 -6.21 1.57
N ARG A 227 -9.93 -5.73 2.26
CA ARG A 227 -11.31 -6.23 2.10
C ARG A 227 -11.86 -5.89 0.71
N GLN A 228 -11.66 -4.67 0.22
CA GLN A 228 -12.06 -4.25 -1.13
C GLN A 228 -11.40 -5.10 -2.22
N HIS A 229 -10.13 -5.48 -2.02
CA HIS A 229 -9.36 -6.36 -2.91
C HIS A 229 -9.56 -7.86 -2.64
N SER A 230 -10.58 -8.24 -1.86
CA SER A 230 -10.91 -9.64 -1.52
C SER A 230 -9.76 -10.44 -0.88
N LYS A 231 -8.82 -9.76 -0.20
CA LYS A 231 -7.70 -10.38 0.52
C LYS A 231 -8.07 -10.89 1.92
N VAL A 232 -9.11 -10.31 2.53
CA VAL A 232 -9.61 -10.69 3.86
C VAL A 232 -11.14 -10.73 3.86
N ALA A 233 -11.70 -11.69 4.61
CA ALA A 233 -13.14 -11.87 4.75
C ALA A 233 -13.62 -11.75 6.20
N GLY A 234 -12.73 -11.99 7.17
CA GLY A 234 -12.97 -11.86 8.60
C GLY A 234 -12.96 -10.40 9.08
N ARG A 235 -13.11 -10.22 10.39
CA ARG A 235 -13.14 -8.90 11.03
C ARG A 235 -11.76 -8.31 11.28
N PHE A 236 -11.72 -7.00 11.46
CA PHE A 236 -10.59 -6.29 12.04
C PHE A 236 -10.66 -6.38 13.57
N VAL A 237 -9.63 -6.94 14.20
CA VAL A 237 -9.50 -7.03 15.66
C VAL A 237 -8.33 -6.17 16.09
N GLU A 238 -8.63 -5.10 16.82
CA GLU A 238 -7.64 -4.16 17.34
C GLU A 238 -7.39 -4.42 18.83
N VAL A 239 -6.12 -4.48 19.20
CA VAL A 239 -5.68 -4.72 20.57
C VAL A 239 -4.57 -3.74 20.90
N ASN A 240 -4.77 -2.94 21.96
CA ASN A 240 -3.71 -2.13 22.52
C ASN A 240 -2.92 -2.98 23.53
N CYS A 241 -1.69 -3.34 23.20
CA CYS A 241 -0.86 -4.18 24.06
C CYS A 241 -0.50 -3.51 25.39
N ALA A 242 -0.51 -2.17 25.47
CA ALA A 242 -0.23 -1.44 26.72
C ALA A 242 -1.28 -1.68 27.82
N THR A 243 -2.49 -2.13 27.46
CA THR A 243 -3.56 -2.44 28.43
C THR A 243 -3.52 -3.89 28.91
N LEU A 244 -2.64 -4.72 28.34
CA LEU A 244 -2.51 -6.13 28.65
C LEU A 244 -1.35 -6.33 29.64
N ARG A 245 -1.62 -7.05 30.75
CA ARG A 245 -0.56 -7.40 31.74
C ARG A 245 -0.73 -8.82 32.27
N GLY A 246 0.37 -9.57 32.31
CA GLY A 246 0.46 -10.92 32.92
C GLY A 246 -0.58 -11.91 32.38
N ASP A 247 -1.10 -12.77 33.25
CA ASP A 247 -2.07 -13.82 32.86
C ASP A 247 -3.32 -13.30 32.13
N MET A 248 -3.71 -12.05 32.38
CA MET A 248 -4.82 -11.40 31.67
C MET A 248 -4.48 -11.13 30.20
N ALA A 249 -3.23 -10.82 29.88
CA ALA A 249 -2.77 -10.65 28.50
C ALA A 249 -2.91 -11.94 27.71
N MET A 250 -2.40 -13.04 28.27
CA MET A 250 -2.48 -14.37 27.65
C MET A 250 -3.92 -14.83 27.49
N SER A 251 -4.74 -14.65 28.52
CA SER A 251 -6.17 -14.99 28.52
C SER A 251 -6.95 -14.19 27.47
N VAL A 252 -6.66 -12.90 27.28
CA VAL A 252 -7.36 -12.06 26.30
C VAL A 252 -6.92 -12.40 24.88
N LEU A 253 -5.62 -12.54 24.62
CA LEU A 253 -5.09 -12.81 23.27
C LEU A 253 -5.42 -14.23 22.81
N PHE A 254 -5.12 -15.24 23.64
CA PHE A 254 -5.19 -16.66 23.28
C PHE A 254 -6.46 -17.35 23.79
N GLY A 255 -7.22 -16.70 24.67
CA GLY A 255 -8.37 -17.32 25.31
C GLY A 255 -7.97 -18.24 26.45
N HIS A 256 -8.95 -18.73 27.19
CA HIS A 256 -8.72 -19.64 28.32
C HIS A 256 -9.86 -20.63 28.49
N LYS A 257 -9.54 -21.75 29.14
CA LYS A 257 -10.55 -22.67 29.68
C LYS A 257 -10.95 -22.29 31.09
N LYS A 258 -12.18 -22.66 31.47
CA LYS A 258 -12.66 -22.60 32.85
C LYS A 258 -11.64 -23.19 33.81
N GLY A 259 -11.28 -22.45 34.86
CA GLY A 259 -10.33 -22.86 35.89
C GLY A 259 -8.86 -22.65 35.53
N ALA A 260 -8.53 -22.01 34.40
CA ALA A 260 -7.14 -21.78 33.99
C ALA A 260 -6.34 -20.84 34.91
N TYR A 261 -7.01 -19.92 35.60
CA TYR A 261 -6.42 -19.00 36.59
C TYR A 261 -7.45 -18.57 37.63
N THR A 262 -7.01 -17.91 38.71
CA THR A 262 -7.89 -17.38 39.76
C THR A 262 -8.86 -16.34 39.20
N GLY A 263 -10.14 -16.70 39.11
CA GLY A 263 -11.20 -15.85 38.53
C GLY A 263 -11.73 -16.33 37.17
N ALA A 264 -11.15 -17.39 36.57
CA ALA A 264 -11.64 -17.99 35.32
C ALA A 264 -12.88 -18.87 35.56
N THR A 265 -14.03 -18.25 35.84
CA THR A 265 -15.31 -18.93 36.12
C THR A 265 -15.92 -19.59 34.88
N GLU A 266 -15.63 -19.07 33.69
CA GLU A 266 -16.09 -19.55 32.39
C GLU A 266 -14.94 -19.66 31.40
N SER A 267 -15.14 -20.34 30.28
CA SER A 267 -14.17 -20.35 29.17
C SER A 267 -14.41 -19.15 28.26
N ARG A 268 -13.35 -18.54 27.73
CA ARG A 268 -13.45 -17.40 26.81
C ARG A 268 -12.60 -17.61 25.57
N GLU A 269 -13.17 -17.32 24.41
CA GLU A 269 -12.41 -17.28 23.16
C GLU A 269 -11.45 -16.08 23.11
N GLY A 270 -10.23 -16.32 22.65
CA GLY A 270 -9.20 -15.30 22.51
C GLY A 270 -9.38 -14.39 21.30
N LEU A 271 -8.75 -13.22 21.35
CA LEU A 271 -8.74 -12.24 20.26
C LEU A 271 -8.06 -12.77 18.98
N LEU A 272 -7.16 -13.75 19.09
CA LEU A 272 -6.60 -14.41 17.91
C LEU A 272 -7.66 -15.22 17.16
N LYS A 273 -8.57 -15.92 17.87
CA LYS A 273 -9.68 -16.63 17.21
C LYS A 273 -10.68 -15.65 16.62
N ALA A 274 -10.91 -14.55 17.32
CA ALA A 274 -11.74 -13.46 16.82
C ALA A 274 -11.26 -12.91 15.47
N ALA A 275 -9.95 -12.91 15.23
CA ALA A 275 -9.33 -12.39 14.00
C ALA A 275 -9.21 -13.44 12.87
N ASP A 276 -9.79 -14.63 13.03
CA ASP A 276 -9.68 -15.70 12.03
C ASP A 276 -10.21 -15.27 10.66
N ASN A 277 -9.41 -15.53 9.61
CA ASN A 277 -9.60 -15.05 8.23
C ASN A 277 -9.72 -13.51 8.07
N GLY A 278 -9.38 -12.75 9.11
CA GLY A 278 -9.38 -11.29 9.16
C GLY A 278 -7.99 -10.72 9.44
N ILE A 279 -7.95 -9.56 10.09
CA ILE A 279 -6.71 -8.89 10.49
C ILE A 279 -6.68 -8.71 12.00
N LEU A 280 -5.58 -9.13 12.62
CA LEU A 280 -5.21 -8.76 13.98
C LEU A 280 -4.27 -7.55 13.93
N PHE A 281 -4.68 -6.44 14.52
CA PHE A 281 -3.85 -5.26 14.74
C PHE A 281 -3.41 -5.19 16.21
N LEU A 282 -2.11 -5.32 16.44
CA LEU A 282 -1.49 -5.19 17.77
C LEU A 282 -0.80 -3.83 17.87
N ASP A 283 -1.45 -2.87 18.53
CA ASP A 283 -0.87 -1.55 18.77
C ASP A 283 0.04 -1.59 20.00
N GLU A 284 1.15 -0.86 19.93
CA GLU A 284 2.24 -0.85 20.91
C GLU A 284 2.76 -2.26 21.28
N ILE A 285 3.06 -3.10 20.27
CA ILE A 285 3.54 -4.49 20.46
C ILE A 285 4.80 -4.60 21.36
N GLY A 286 5.60 -3.54 21.44
CA GLY A 286 6.77 -3.46 22.32
C GLY A 286 6.46 -3.45 23.81
N GLU A 287 5.19 -3.39 24.20
CA GLU A 287 4.71 -3.49 25.59
C GLU A 287 4.41 -4.94 26.03
N LEU A 288 4.38 -5.90 25.11
CA LEU A 288 4.15 -7.31 25.46
C LEU A 288 5.30 -7.89 26.28
N GLY A 289 5.01 -8.75 27.25
CA GLY A 289 6.02 -9.52 27.96
C GLY A 289 6.61 -10.65 27.10
N LEU A 290 7.73 -11.22 27.55
CA LEU A 290 8.48 -12.21 26.77
C LEU A 290 7.71 -13.53 26.55
N ASP A 291 6.86 -13.91 27.49
CA ASP A 291 6.03 -15.13 27.39
C ASP A 291 4.92 -14.93 26.36
N GLU A 292 4.24 -13.78 26.38
CA GLU A 292 3.24 -13.43 25.37
C GLU A 292 3.87 -13.35 23.97
N GLN A 293 5.09 -12.79 23.87
CA GLN A 293 5.85 -12.73 22.62
C GLN A 293 6.18 -14.13 22.08
N ALA A 294 6.56 -15.07 22.94
CA ALA A 294 6.86 -16.45 22.53
C ALA A 294 5.61 -17.17 22.02
N MET A 295 4.46 -17.02 22.71
CA MET A 295 3.19 -17.58 22.25
C MET A 295 2.72 -16.95 20.94
N LEU A 296 2.90 -15.64 20.80
CA LEU A 296 2.52 -14.90 19.59
C LEU A 296 3.37 -15.35 18.39
N LEU A 297 4.68 -15.56 18.57
CA LEU A 297 5.55 -16.06 17.51
C LEU A 297 5.02 -17.37 16.93
N ARG A 298 4.69 -18.34 17.79
CA ARG A 298 4.11 -19.62 17.38
C ARG A 298 2.80 -19.44 16.61
N ALA A 299 1.91 -18.58 17.10
CA ALA A 299 0.65 -18.27 16.43
C ALA A 299 0.84 -17.64 15.04
N ILE A 300 1.89 -16.84 14.84
CA ILE A 300 2.18 -16.20 13.54
C ILE A 300 2.76 -17.19 12.55
N GLU A 301 3.63 -18.09 12.99
CA GLU A 301 4.33 -19.06 12.15
C GLU A 301 3.47 -20.27 11.79
N GLU A 302 2.86 -20.90 12.80
CA GLU A 302 2.13 -22.16 12.64
C GLU A 302 0.63 -21.94 12.39
N LYS A 303 0.11 -20.72 12.61
CA LYS A 303 -1.34 -20.43 12.65
C LYS A 303 -2.08 -21.23 13.71
N LEU A 304 -1.35 -21.77 14.69
CA LEU A 304 -1.82 -22.59 15.79
C LEU A 304 -1.36 -21.99 17.12
N TYR A 305 -2.20 -22.09 18.14
CA TYR A 305 -1.86 -21.69 19.50
C TYR A 305 -2.68 -22.48 20.52
N LEU A 306 -2.22 -22.50 21.78
CA LEU A 306 -2.93 -23.13 22.90
C LEU A 306 -3.59 -22.04 23.76
N PRO A 307 -4.91 -22.12 24.00
CA PRO A 307 -5.55 -21.34 25.04
C PRO A 307 -4.98 -21.66 26.42
N VAL A 308 -4.99 -20.70 27.33
CA VAL A 308 -4.49 -20.88 28.69
C VAL A 308 -5.28 -22.00 29.39
N GLY A 309 -4.56 -22.98 29.96
CA GLY A 309 -5.17 -24.14 30.61
C GLY A 309 -5.80 -25.17 29.66
N SER A 310 -5.47 -25.15 28.37
CA SER A 310 -5.94 -26.12 27.37
C SER A 310 -4.79 -26.91 26.76
N ASP A 311 -4.97 -28.23 26.65
CA ASP A 311 -4.06 -29.12 25.89
C ASP A 311 -4.47 -29.28 24.41
N LYS A 312 -5.54 -28.58 24.00
CA LYS A 312 -6.03 -28.59 22.61
C LYS A 312 -5.62 -27.30 21.91
N GLU A 313 -4.93 -27.45 20.79
CA GLU A 313 -4.57 -26.36 19.90
C GLU A 313 -5.79 -25.81 19.15
N ILE A 314 -5.78 -24.51 18.90
CA ILE A 314 -6.75 -23.79 18.09
C ILE A 314 -6.04 -23.19 16.88
N ARG A 315 -6.67 -23.32 15.71
CA ARG A 315 -6.21 -22.70 14.47
C ARG A 315 -6.89 -21.35 14.22
N SER A 316 -6.09 -20.36 13.82
CA SER A 316 -6.56 -19.07 13.31
C SER A 316 -5.70 -18.58 12.15
N ASN A 317 -6.32 -18.38 10.99
CA ASN A 317 -5.68 -17.88 9.77
C ASN A 317 -5.79 -16.36 9.67
N PHE A 318 -5.31 -15.65 10.70
CA PHE A 318 -5.30 -14.19 10.72
C PHE A 318 -4.10 -13.64 9.94
N GLN A 319 -4.29 -12.45 9.34
CA GLN A 319 -3.20 -11.60 8.88
C GLN A 319 -2.81 -10.62 9.99
N LEU A 320 -1.56 -10.17 10.01
CA LEU A 320 -1.02 -9.38 11.13
C LEU A 320 -0.61 -7.97 10.69
N ILE A 321 -1.07 -6.98 11.45
CA ILE A 321 -0.51 -5.62 11.46
C ILE A 321 -0.04 -5.33 12.89
N THR A 322 1.12 -4.71 13.05
CA THR A 322 1.67 -4.34 14.36
C THR A 322 2.01 -2.86 14.37
N GLY A 323 1.80 -2.20 15.51
CA GLY A 323 2.13 -0.80 15.75
C GLY A 323 3.17 -0.69 16.86
N THR A 324 4.11 0.24 16.75
CA THR A 324 5.01 0.57 17.87
C THR A 324 5.54 2.00 17.79
N ASN A 325 5.75 2.62 18.95
CA ASN A 325 6.55 3.84 19.10
C ASN A 325 7.98 3.58 19.58
N ARG A 326 8.30 2.35 20.01
CA ARG A 326 9.61 1.96 20.56
C ARG A 326 10.56 1.54 19.46
N ASN A 327 11.86 1.68 19.72
CA ASN A 327 12.88 1.07 18.88
C ASN A 327 13.04 -0.41 19.25
N LEU A 328 12.29 -1.29 18.57
CA LEU A 328 12.31 -2.73 18.88
C LEU A 328 13.70 -3.37 18.76
N LYS A 329 14.59 -2.83 17.93
CA LYS A 329 15.98 -3.33 17.86
C LYS A 329 16.74 -3.07 19.17
N GLN A 330 16.55 -1.89 19.77
CA GLN A 330 17.13 -1.57 21.07
C GLN A 330 16.48 -2.39 22.19
N GLU A 331 15.17 -2.62 22.12
CA GLU A 331 14.49 -3.47 23.11
C GLU A 331 14.94 -4.93 23.01
N CYS A 332 15.30 -5.43 21.82
CA CYS A 332 15.98 -6.71 21.68
C CYS A 332 17.35 -6.74 22.37
N GLN A 333 18.16 -5.69 22.19
CA GLN A 333 19.48 -5.59 22.85
C GLN A 333 19.36 -5.54 24.38
N ARG A 334 18.28 -4.94 24.89
CA ARG A 334 17.97 -4.87 26.33
C ARG A 334 17.34 -6.15 26.89
N GLY A 335 16.98 -7.12 26.03
CA GLY A 335 16.33 -8.36 26.43
C GLY A 335 14.83 -8.22 26.75
N HIS A 336 14.21 -7.09 26.41
CA HIS A 336 12.76 -6.87 26.61
C HIS A 336 11.92 -7.31 25.41
N PHE A 337 12.54 -7.55 24.25
CA PHE A 337 11.86 -8.01 23.05
C PHE A 337 12.62 -9.14 22.38
N ARG A 338 11.92 -10.17 21.89
CA ARG A 338 12.57 -11.32 21.27
C ARG A 338 12.99 -11.03 19.83
N GLN A 339 14.22 -11.42 19.49
CA GLN A 339 14.79 -11.19 18.17
C GLN A 339 14.10 -12.01 17.06
N ASP A 340 13.66 -13.22 17.37
CA ASP A 340 12.92 -14.10 16.47
C ASP A 340 11.54 -13.52 16.10
N LEU A 341 10.80 -13.02 17.08
CA LEU A 341 9.54 -12.32 16.85
C LEU A 341 9.75 -11.06 16.02
N LEU A 342 10.77 -10.26 16.31
CA LEU A 342 11.10 -9.07 15.51
C LEU A 342 11.35 -9.46 14.05
N ALA A 343 12.15 -10.50 13.79
CA ALA A 343 12.43 -10.97 12.44
C ALA A 343 11.15 -11.41 11.71
N ARG A 344 10.17 -11.98 12.42
CA ARG A 344 8.92 -12.44 11.84
C ARG A 344 7.92 -11.32 11.53
N ILE A 345 7.80 -10.31 12.40
CA ILE A 345 6.85 -9.20 12.22
C ILE A 345 7.39 -8.10 11.30
N LYS A 346 8.71 -7.93 11.23
CA LYS A 346 9.40 -6.90 10.45
C LYS A 346 9.60 -7.33 8.98
N PHE A 347 8.57 -7.95 8.38
CA PHE A 347 8.62 -8.33 6.96
C PHE A 347 8.45 -7.09 6.08
N TRP A 348 7.38 -6.34 6.31
CA TRP A 348 7.18 -4.99 5.77
C TRP A 348 7.21 -3.98 6.92
N GLU A 349 8.12 -3.02 6.88
CA GLU A 349 8.24 -1.98 7.92
C GLU A 349 8.01 -0.60 7.31
N PHE A 350 7.05 0.14 7.86
CA PHE A 350 6.74 1.52 7.47
C PHE A 350 6.86 2.43 8.69
N THR A 351 7.74 3.41 8.61
CA THR A 351 7.92 4.40 9.68
C THR A 351 7.14 5.67 9.36
N LEU A 352 6.07 5.93 10.10
CA LEU A 352 5.24 7.11 9.93
C LEU A 352 5.94 8.32 10.58
N PRO A 353 6.13 9.42 9.83
CA PRO A 353 6.72 10.64 10.37
C PRO A 353 5.78 11.32 11.35
N GLY A 354 6.36 11.93 12.39
CA GLY A 354 5.65 12.82 13.30
C GLY A 354 5.15 14.10 12.60
N LEU A 355 4.29 14.88 13.26
CA LEU A 355 3.74 16.11 12.69
C LEU A 355 4.83 17.15 12.38
N LYS A 356 5.86 17.25 13.23
CA LYS A 356 7.01 18.16 13.01
C LYS A 356 7.80 17.86 11.75
N GLU A 357 7.83 16.61 11.32
CA GLU A 357 8.57 16.17 10.13
C GLU A 357 7.75 16.39 8.84
N ARG A 358 6.48 16.76 8.97
CA ARG A 358 5.57 17.05 7.85
C ARG A 358 4.65 18.24 8.15
N PRO A 359 5.20 19.44 8.39
CA PRO A 359 4.39 20.63 8.65
C PRO A 359 3.50 21.01 7.46
N GLU A 360 3.85 20.61 6.23
CA GLU A 360 3.03 20.87 5.04
C GLU A 360 1.66 20.16 5.09
N ASP A 361 1.53 19.14 5.94
CA ASP A 361 0.28 18.41 6.14
C ASP A 361 -0.62 19.06 7.21
N ILE A 362 -0.16 20.08 7.95
CA ILE A 362 -0.97 20.77 8.98
C ILE A 362 -2.24 21.39 8.36
N GLU A 363 -2.09 22.19 7.30
CA GLU A 363 -3.22 22.85 6.64
C GLU A 363 -4.23 21.83 6.08
N PRO A 364 -3.82 20.81 5.30
CA PRO A 364 -4.74 19.75 4.87
C PRO A 364 -5.47 19.02 6.01
N ASN A 365 -4.81 18.82 7.16
CA ASN A 365 -5.45 18.17 8.31
C ASN A 365 -6.46 19.10 8.99
N ILE A 366 -6.17 20.39 9.11
CA ILE A 366 -7.14 21.36 9.62
C ILE A 366 -8.41 21.35 8.78
N GLU A 367 -8.28 21.41 7.46
CA GLU A 367 -9.44 21.36 6.55
C GLU A 367 -10.23 20.05 6.70
N TYR A 368 -9.53 18.92 6.84
CA TYR A 368 -10.16 17.63 7.07
C TYR A 368 -10.98 17.60 8.38
N GLU A 369 -10.41 18.06 9.49
CA GLU A 369 -11.09 18.06 10.79
C GLU A 369 -12.29 19.02 10.81
N LEU A 370 -12.19 20.19 10.17
CA LEU A 370 -13.32 21.11 10.01
C LEU A 370 -14.46 20.46 9.22
N GLN A 371 -14.15 19.75 8.13
CA GLN A 371 -15.16 19.04 7.33
C GLN A 371 -15.78 17.88 8.10
N LEU A 372 -14.97 17.14 8.87
CA LEU A 372 -15.44 16.04 9.71
C LEU A 372 -16.43 16.55 10.75
N HIS A 373 -16.04 17.56 11.53
CA HIS A 373 -16.92 18.15 12.54
C HIS A 373 -18.13 18.87 11.95
N SER A 374 -18.01 19.47 10.77
CA SER A 374 -19.16 20.06 10.08
C SER A 374 -20.24 19.01 9.77
N LYS A 375 -19.82 17.80 9.38
CA LYS A 375 -20.72 16.67 9.13
C LYS A 375 -21.35 16.16 10.42
N GLU A 376 -20.56 16.02 11.49
CA GLU A 376 -21.03 15.55 12.80
C GLU A 376 -22.05 16.50 13.44
N LEU A 377 -21.81 17.81 13.34
CA LEU A 377 -22.69 18.85 13.91
C LEU A 377 -23.86 19.20 12.98
N GLY A 378 -23.86 18.72 11.73
CA GLY A 378 -24.86 19.07 10.72
C GLY A 378 -24.87 20.56 10.35
N LYS A 379 -23.77 21.28 10.62
CA LYS A 379 -23.63 22.73 10.42
C LYS A 379 -22.23 23.05 9.90
N PRO A 380 -22.05 24.08 9.05
CA PRO A 380 -20.72 24.47 8.60
C PRO A 380 -19.88 24.98 9.77
N VAL A 381 -18.66 24.46 9.87
CA VAL A 381 -17.62 24.91 10.79
C VAL A 381 -16.51 25.55 9.98
N SER A 382 -16.05 26.73 10.39
CA SER A 382 -15.02 27.45 9.64
C SER A 382 -14.19 28.36 10.53
N PHE A 383 -12.99 28.72 10.06
CA PHE A 383 -12.23 29.83 10.63
C PHE A 383 -12.59 31.14 9.93
N SER A 384 -12.48 32.27 10.64
CA SER A 384 -12.27 33.55 9.96
C SER A 384 -10.92 33.55 9.22
N SER A 385 -10.79 34.38 8.19
CA SER A 385 -9.58 34.45 7.37
C SER A 385 -8.35 34.79 8.23
N GLU A 386 -8.49 35.71 9.16
CA GLU A 386 -7.44 36.16 10.08
C GLU A 386 -7.08 35.06 11.08
N ALA A 387 -8.08 34.39 11.66
CA ALA A 387 -7.89 33.30 12.61
C ALA A 387 -7.13 32.13 11.97
N ARG A 388 -7.53 31.75 10.75
CA ARG A 388 -6.87 30.70 9.98
C ARG A 388 -5.40 31.02 9.73
N ALA A 389 -5.10 32.22 9.25
CA ALA A 389 -3.73 32.63 8.97
C ALA A 389 -2.86 32.65 10.24
N SER A 390 -3.42 33.16 11.34
CA SER A 390 -2.74 33.19 12.65
C SER A 390 -2.44 31.79 13.18
N TYR A 391 -3.44 30.90 13.18
CA TYR A 391 -3.29 29.53 13.67
C TYR A 391 -2.31 28.73 12.82
N LEU A 392 -2.38 28.83 11.49
CA LEU A 392 -1.44 28.15 10.58
C LEU A 392 0.00 28.62 10.79
N LYS A 393 0.20 29.92 10.99
CA LYS A 393 1.52 30.50 11.27
C LYS A 393 2.10 29.95 12.58
N PHE A 394 1.29 29.91 13.64
CA PHE A 394 1.69 29.32 14.91
C PHE A 394 1.98 27.82 14.76
N ALA A 395 1.03 27.06 14.19
CA ALA A 395 1.10 25.61 14.10
C ALA A 395 2.31 25.10 13.31
N SER A 396 2.77 25.89 12.34
CA SER A 396 3.95 25.59 11.51
C SER A 396 5.25 26.18 12.06
N SER A 397 5.21 26.87 13.20
CA SER A 397 6.38 27.53 13.79
C SER A 397 7.23 26.57 14.62
N ALA A 398 8.48 26.97 14.91
CA ALA A 398 9.38 26.20 15.76
C ALA A 398 8.92 26.10 17.22
N GLU A 399 8.02 26.98 17.68
CA GLU A 399 7.45 26.90 19.02
C GLU A 399 6.41 25.77 19.15
N ALA A 400 5.86 25.31 18.03
CA ALA A 400 4.82 24.30 18.04
C ALA A 400 5.39 22.90 18.27
N GLN A 401 5.22 22.37 19.49
CA GLN A 401 5.89 21.14 19.90
C GLN A 401 5.16 19.86 19.53
N TRP A 402 3.84 19.88 19.32
CA TRP A 402 3.05 18.75 18.83
C TRP A 402 3.50 17.38 19.37
N VAL A 403 3.62 17.27 20.70
CA VAL A 403 4.26 16.12 21.37
C VAL A 403 3.50 14.82 21.09
N ALA A 404 2.17 14.87 21.05
CA ALA A 404 1.32 13.75 20.61
C ALA A 404 0.88 13.86 19.13
N ASN A 405 1.61 14.62 18.31
CA ASN A 405 1.45 14.73 16.86
C ASN A 405 0.02 15.16 16.44
N PHE A 406 -0.64 14.39 15.58
CA PHE A 406 -1.98 14.73 15.06
C PHE A 406 -3.05 14.64 16.15
N ARG A 407 -2.80 13.89 17.25
CA ARG A 407 -3.74 13.85 18.38
C ARG A 407 -3.87 15.23 19.04
N ASP A 408 -2.75 15.93 19.21
CA ASP A 408 -2.74 17.29 19.76
C ASP A 408 -3.42 18.27 18.80
N LEU A 409 -3.05 18.20 17.51
CA LEU A 409 -3.64 19.07 16.48
C LEU A 409 -5.17 18.91 16.43
N ASN A 410 -5.66 17.67 16.38
CA ASN A 410 -7.09 17.38 16.33
C ASN A 410 -7.80 17.84 17.60
N SER A 411 -7.18 17.62 18.77
CA SER A 411 -7.73 18.06 20.05
C SER A 411 -7.80 19.59 20.13
N SER A 412 -6.78 20.28 19.62
CA SER A 412 -6.74 21.74 19.54
C SER A 412 -7.85 22.30 18.65
N ILE A 413 -8.04 21.71 17.46
CA ILE A 413 -9.12 22.10 16.54
C ILE A 413 -10.48 21.84 17.20
N ALA A 414 -10.71 20.65 17.75
CA ALA A 414 -11.98 20.30 18.40
C ALA A 414 -12.33 21.24 19.57
N ARG A 415 -11.34 21.66 20.36
CA ARG A 415 -11.51 22.67 21.42
C ARG A 415 -11.95 24.01 20.84
N MET A 416 -11.25 24.51 19.82
CA MET A 416 -11.62 25.78 19.18
C MET A 416 -13.04 25.73 18.60
N ILE A 417 -13.41 24.62 17.93
CA ILE A 417 -14.77 24.45 17.40
C ILE A 417 -15.80 24.49 18.53
N THR A 418 -15.54 23.78 19.62
CA THR A 418 -16.46 23.68 20.76
C THR A 418 -16.66 25.02 21.48
N LEU A 419 -15.60 25.82 21.57
CA LEU A 419 -15.62 27.11 22.27
C LEU A 419 -16.09 28.27 21.38
N SER A 420 -15.99 28.12 20.05
CA SER A 420 -16.39 29.17 19.12
C SER A 420 -17.89 29.41 19.11
N GLU A 421 -18.30 30.68 19.09
CA GLU A 421 -19.70 31.04 18.93
C GLU A 421 -20.15 30.86 17.47
N GLY A 422 -21.30 30.20 17.27
CA GLY A 422 -21.89 30.04 15.94
C GLY A 422 -21.07 29.18 14.97
N ASN A 423 -20.20 28.28 15.47
CA ASN A 423 -19.33 27.39 14.68
C ASN A 423 -18.34 28.14 13.77
N ARG A 424 -18.00 29.39 14.13
CA ARG A 424 -17.02 30.19 13.42
C ARG A 424 -15.88 30.55 14.36
N ILE A 425 -14.73 29.90 14.17
CA ILE A 425 -13.52 30.14 14.98
C ILE A 425 -12.94 31.51 14.60
N ASP A 426 -12.80 32.38 15.59
CA ASP A 426 -12.24 33.71 15.40
C ASP A 426 -10.80 33.84 15.95
N SER A 427 -10.23 35.04 15.83
CA SER A 427 -8.85 35.29 16.26
C SER A 427 -8.69 35.22 17.79
N SER A 428 -9.76 35.45 18.54
CA SER A 428 -9.75 35.37 20.00
C SER A 428 -9.72 33.92 20.47
N ASP A 429 -10.49 33.03 19.83
CA ASP A 429 -10.46 31.59 20.06
C ASP A 429 -9.06 31.02 19.82
N VAL A 430 -8.45 31.39 18.68
CA VAL A 430 -7.09 30.98 18.30
C VAL A 430 -6.06 31.48 19.31
N ALA A 431 -6.16 32.74 19.77
CA ALA A 431 -5.23 33.29 20.75
C ALA A 431 -5.29 32.56 22.09
N VAL A 432 -6.50 32.23 22.56
CA VAL A 432 -6.72 31.45 23.79
C VAL A 432 -6.12 30.05 23.65
N GLU A 433 -6.34 29.39 22.53
CA GLU A 433 -5.83 28.04 22.28
C GLU A 433 -4.30 28.00 22.15
N ILE A 434 -3.70 28.98 21.47
CA ILE A 434 -2.23 29.13 21.40
C ILE A 434 -1.65 29.31 22.80
N ALA A 435 -2.27 30.17 23.63
CA ALA A 435 -1.82 30.37 25.00
C ALA A 435 -1.93 29.10 25.85
N ARG A 436 -2.97 28.28 25.63
CA ARG A 436 -3.12 26.96 26.28
C ARG A 436 -2.00 26.01 25.87
N LEU A 437 -1.78 25.82 24.57
CA LEU A 437 -0.74 24.93 24.04
C LEU A 437 0.66 25.32 24.52
N ARG A 438 0.96 26.63 24.55
CA ARG A 438 2.22 27.15 25.12
C ARG A 438 2.42 26.75 26.58
N ARG A 439 1.38 26.85 27.41
CA ARG A 439 1.45 26.45 28.83
C ARG A 439 1.65 24.96 28.98
N GLU A 440 0.92 24.15 28.21
CA GLU A 440 1.04 22.69 28.22
C GLU A 440 2.47 22.25 27.87
N TRP A 441 3.03 22.76 26.78
CA TRP A 441 4.39 22.43 26.34
C TRP A 441 5.50 23.02 27.23
N GLN A 442 5.27 24.16 27.86
CA GLN A 442 6.19 24.69 28.87
C GLN A 442 6.21 23.79 30.10
N GLN A 443 5.06 23.30 30.58
CA GLN A 443 5.03 22.39 31.73
C GLN A 443 5.73 21.05 31.44
N GLU A 444 5.64 20.51 30.22
CA GLU A 444 6.38 19.30 29.85
C GLU A 444 7.90 19.52 29.76
N GLY A 445 8.35 20.68 29.25
CA GLY A 445 9.78 21.02 29.17
C GLY A 445 10.43 21.41 30.49
N PHE A 446 9.66 22.02 31.41
CA PHE A 446 10.10 22.31 32.78
C PHE A 446 9.98 21.09 33.69
N SER A 447 9.04 20.18 33.45
CA SER A 447 8.81 18.97 34.26
C SER A 447 10.06 18.09 34.35
N ASP A 448 10.77 17.80 33.27
CA ASP A 448 11.96 16.92 33.37
C ASP A 448 13.12 17.61 34.10
N ALA A 449 13.44 18.85 33.75
CA ALA A 449 14.54 19.57 34.38
C ALA A 449 14.25 19.88 35.86
N GLU A 450 13.06 20.41 36.17
CA GLU A 450 12.65 20.70 37.54
C GLU A 450 12.39 19.42 38.34
N SER A 451 11.89 18.32 37.77
CA SER A 451 11.77 17.02 38.47
C SER A 451 13.13 16.45 38.86
N HIS A 452 14.11 16.52 37.95
CA HIS A 452 15.46 16.05 38.23
C HIS A 452 16.18 16.91 39.28
N LEU A 453 15.89 18.22 39.31
CA LEU A 453 16.44 19.18 40.27
C LEU A 453 15.63 19.28 41.57
N ALA A 454 14.35 18.90 41.54
CA ALA A 454 13.45 18.89 42.68
C ALA A 454 13.92 17.83 43.68
N GLY A 455 14.17 18.27 44.91
CA GLY A 455 14.80 17.48 45.96
C GLY A 455 16.30 17.73 46.12
N LEU A 456 16.97 18.30 45.11
CA LEU A 456 18.39 18.68 45.17
C LEU A 456 18.59 20.19 45.38
N LEU A 457 17.70 21.01 44.81
CA LEU A 457 17.72 22.46 44.92
C LEU A 457 16.37 23.00 45.41
N LYS A 458 16.40 24.18 46.05
CA LYS A 458 15.17 24.89 46.44
C LYS A 458 14.49 25.53 45.21
N PRO A 459 13.15 25.69 45.20
CA PRO A 459 12.43 26.31 44.09
C PRO A 459 12.97 27.69 43.68
N GLU A 460 13.42 28.49 44.64
CA GLU A 460 14.01 29.81 44.37
C GLU A 460 15.35 29.71 43.62
N GLN A 461 16.16 28.69 43.94
CA GLN A 461 17.44 28.46 43.26
C GLN A 461 17.25 27.93 41.85
N ILE A 462 16.21 27.12 41.62
CA ILE A 462 15.89 26.60 40.28
C ILE A 462 15.40 27.74 39.38
N ALA A 463 14.60 28.68 39.91
CA ALA A 463 14.11 29.85 39.18
C ALA A 463 15.22 30.86 38.81
N GLU A 464 16.34 30.89 39.55
CA GLU A 464 17.50 31.75 39.29
C GLU A 464 18.51 31.14 38.30
N LEU A 465 18.35 29.88 37.89
CA LEU A 465 19.25 29.23 36.94
C LEU A 465 18.99 29.68 35.51
N ASP A 466 20.04 30.08 34.80
CA ASP A 466 19.99 30.25 33.35
C ASP A 466 19.63 28.93 32.65
N LEU A 467 18.91 29.02 31.53
CA LEU A 467 18.52 27.85 30.73
C LEU A 467 19.71 26.95 30.36
N PHE A 468 20.88 27.55 30.10
CA PHE A 468 22.12 26.82 29.82
C PHE A 468 22.59 25.98 31.01
N ASP A 469 22.68 26.60 32.20
CA ASP A 469 23.16 25.92 33.41
C ASP A 469 22.13 24.87 33.88
N SER A 470 20.83 25.13 33.74
CA SER A 470 19.74 24.20 34.06
C SER A 470 19.82 22.92 33.20
N LEU A 471 19.87 23.04 31.87
CA LEU A 471 19.97 21.89 30.96
C LEU A 471 21.24 21.08 31.19
N GLN A 472 22.38 21.75 31.44
CA GLN A 472 23.64 21.08 31.69
C GLN A 472 23.62 20.31 33.02
N LEU A 473 23.06 20.90 34.08
CA LEU A 473 22.99 20.29 35.40
C LEU A 473 22.04 19.09 35.43
N THR A 474 20.87 19.19 34.78
CA THR A 474 19.93 18.08 34.62
C THR A 474 20.59 16.87 33.95
N ALA A 475 21.27 17.09 32.81
CA ALA A 475 21.97 16.01 32.10
C ALA A 475 23.09 15.37 32.94
N VAL A 476 23.81 16.17 33.73
CA VAL A 476 24.84 15.67 34.64
C VAL A 476 24.22 14.81 35.76
N ILE A 477 23.12 15.26 36.36
CA ILE A 477 22.43 14.53 37.43
C ILE A 477 21.87 13.19 36.91
N GLU A 478 21.29 13.19 35.72
CA GLU A 478 20.77 11.96 35.09
C GLU A 478 21.88 10.90 34.90
N VAL A 479 23.05 11.30 34.41
CA VAL A 479 24.20 10.39 34.27
C VAL A 479 24.73 9.95 35.63
N CYS A 480 24.67 10.80 36.65
CA CYS A 480 25.07 10.45 38.02
C CYS A 480 24.14 9.38 38.62
N ARG A 481 22.81 9.53 38.48
CA ARG A 481 21.80 8.55 38.95
C ARG A 481 21.93 7.20 38.24
N ASN A 482 22.31 7.21 36.96
CA ASN A 482 22.50 6.01 36.13
C ASN A 482 23.92 5.41 36.21
N SER A 483 24.69 5.72 37.26
CA SER A 483 26.06 5.24 37.43
C SER A 483 26.31 4.73 38.85
N ALA A 484 27.05 3.64 39.01
CA ALA A 484 27.23 2.99 40.30
C ALA A 484 28.12 3.79 41.26
N ASN A 485 29.01 4.63 40.72
CA ASN A 485 29.89 5.50 41.49
C ASN A 485 30.33 6.74 40.69
N MET A 486 30.88 7.72 41.40
CA MET A 486 31.32 9.00 40.82
C MET A 486 32.42 8.85 39.76
N ALA A 487 33.20 7.76 39.81
CA ALA A 487 34.23 7.48 38.81
C ALA A 487 33.63 6.99 37.48
N GLU A 488 32.57 6.19 37.53
CA GLU A 488 31.83 5.79 36.34
C GLU A 488 31.09 6.96 35.69
N ALA A 489 30.39 7.77 36.49
CA ALA A 489 29.69 8.95 35.99
C ALA A 489 30.65 9.96 35.32
N GLY A 490 31.80 10.22 35.95
CA GLY A 490 32.84 11.08 35.39
C GLY A 490 33.36 10.59 34.04
N ARG A 491 33.62 9.27 33.91
CA ARG A 491 34.06 8.67 32.63
C ARG A 491 33.02 8.80 31.53
N LYS A 492 31.73 8.62 31.84
CA LYS A 492 30.62 8.78 30.87
C LYS A 492 30.51 10.23 30.40
N LEU A 493 30.55 11.19 31.34
CA LEU A 493 30.41 12.62 31.04
C LEU A 493 31.60 13.21 30.29
N PHE A 494 32.81 12.76 30.57
CA PHE A 494 34.04 13.31 29.97
C PHE A 494 34.67 12.39 28.92
N ALA A 495 33.93 11.42 28.39
CA ALA A 495 34.40 10.41 27.44
C ALA A 495 35.15 11.00 26.21
N GLY A 496 34.70 12.13 25.68
CA GLY A 496 35.35 12.80 24.54
C GLY A 496 36.68 13.51 24.89
N SER A 497 36.91 13.85 26.16
CA SER A 497 38.17 14.47 26.61
C SER A 497 39.30 13.45 26.76
N LEU A 498 38.99 12.15 26.92
CA LEU A 498 39.97 11.06 27.00
C LEU A 498 40.79 10.90 25.70
N GLN A 499 40.24 11.27 24.55
CA GLN A 499 40.94 11.15 23.26
C GLN A 499 42.00 12.24 23.01
N LYS A 500 42.01 13.33 23.81
CA LYS A 500 42.84 14.51 23.51
C LYS A 500 43.83 14.94 24.59
N LYS A 501 43.86 14.37 25.81
CA LYS A 501 44.95 14.61 26.79
C LYS A 501 44.92 13.66 28.00
N HIS A 502 46.11 13.45 28.58
CA HIS A 502 46.37 12.73 29.84
C HIS A 502 45.57 13.32 31.01
N SER A 503 44.74 12.47 31.61
CA SER A 503 44.01 12.59 32.89
C SER A 503 44.29 13.80 33.79
N THR A 504 43.21 14.53 34.10
CA THR A 504 43.02 15.16 35.41
C THR A 504 41.73 14.60 36.01
N ASN A 505 41.84 13.49 36.74
CA ASN A 505 40.83 12.87 37.61
C ASN A 505 39.36 13.32 37.33
N ASP A 506 38.68 12.64 36.39
CA ASP A 506 37.30 12.96 35.95
C ASP A 506 36.30 13.04 37.11
N SER A 507 36.53 12.26 38.16
CA SER A 507 35.76 12.31 39.40
C SER A 507 35.90 13.65 40.12
N ASP A 508 37.10 14.22 40.18
CA ASP A 508 37.33 15.53 40.81
C ASP A 508 36.70 16.67 40.01
N ARG A 509 36.72 16.56 38.67
CA ARG A 509 36.06 17.52 37.77
C ARG A 509 34.54 17.50 37.95
N LEU A 510 33.95 16.31 38.01
CA LEU A 510 32.52 16.14 38.30
C LEU A 510 32.14 16.70 39.68
N ARG A 511 32.96 16.42 40.71
CA ARG A 511 32.75 16.94 42.06
C ARG A 511 32.74 18.46 42.10
N LYS A 512 33.73 19.11 41.47
CA LYS A 512 33.82 20.59 41.41
C LYS A 512 32.65 21.21 40.65
N TYR A 513 32.17 20.53 39.60
CA TYR A 513 30.99 20.97 38.86
C TYR A 513 29.73 20.95 39.74
N LEU A 514 29.45 19.84 40.43
CA LEU A 514 28.29 19.72 41.32
C LEU A 514 28.34 20.73 42.49
N GLN A 515 29.54 20.99 43.02
CA GLN A 515 29.75 21.98 44.09
C GLN A 515 29.40 23.42 43.67
N ARG A 516 29.53 23.79 42.39
CA ARG A 516 29.10 25.11 41.89
C ARG A 516 27.61 25.36 42.13
N PHE A 517 26.83 24.30 42.18
CA PHE A 517 25.39 24.34 42.43
C PHE A 517 25.03 23.92 43.87
N GLY A 518 26.02 23.70 44.74
CA GLY A 518 25.78 23.29 46.13
C GLY A 518 25.32 21.84 46.31
N ILE A 519 25.48 20.99 45.28
CA ILE A 519 25.02 19.59 45.28
C ILE A 519 26.21 18.66 45.56
N SER A 520 26.02 17.65 46.41
CA SER A 520 27.00 16.58 46.64
C SER A 520 26.55 15.25 46.02
N TRP A 521 27.50 14.33 45.78
CA TRP A 521 27.19 12.99 45.25
C TRP A 521 26.23 12.20 46.14
N LYS A 522 26.24 12.47 47.46
CA LYS A 522 25.34 11.80 48.41
C LYS A 522 23.90 12.24 48.18
N ASP A 523 23.69 13.53 47.93
CA ASP A 523 22.35 14.11 47.75
C ASP A 523 21.64 13.53 46.51
N ILE A 524 22.40 13.13 45.48
CA ILE A 524 21.88 12.59 44.21
C ILE A 524 21.42 11.13 44.33
N ASN A 525 22.02 10.35 45.23
CA ASN A 525 21.80 8.90 45.40
C ASN A 525 21.12 8.53 46.73
N THR A 526 20.43 9.49 47.34
CA THR A 526 19.50 9.25 48.46
C THR A 526 18.10 9.07 47.89
#